data_AF-A0A844KRP1-F1
#
_entry.id   AF-A0A844KRP1-F1
#
_cell.length_a   1.000
_cell.length_b   1.000
_cell.length_c   1.000
_cell.angle_alpha   90.00
_cell.angle_beta   90.00
_cell.angle_gamma   90.00
#
_symmetry.space_group_name_H-M   'P 1'
#
loop_
_entity.id
_entity.type
_entity.pdbx_description
1 polymer ?
#
loop_
_entity_poly.entity_id
_entity_poly.type
_entity_poly.pdbx_seq_one_letter_code
_entity_poly.pdbx_strand_id
1 'polypeptide(L)'
;MIAKFAKKINEILIQKGIVQKEDAELYQYGIENGIVVAGNLLASGIFGIVTGRPGLVLVFLLFYASLRSYSGGSHCKSRIG
;
A
#
# COMPACT_ATOMS: atom_id res chain seq x y z
N MET A 1 -7.67 -13.41 1.55
CA MET A 1 -8.81 -12.65 2.12
C MET A 1 -8.81 -11.22 1.61
N ILE A 2 -7.67 -10.52 1.69
CA ILE A 2 -7.45 -9.17 1.13
C ILE A 2 -7.71 -9.10 -0.38
N ALA A 3 -7.20 -10.06 -1.16
CA ALA A 3 -7.48 -10.18 -2.60
C ALA A 3 -8.97 -10.22 -2.99
N LYS A 4 -9.81 -10.92 -2.20
CA LYS A 4 -11.26 -10.96 -2.45
C LYS A 4 -11.93 -9.61 -2.20
N PHE A 5 -11.43 -8.86 -1.21
CA PHE A 5 -11.91 -7.53 -0.88
C PHE A 5 -11.45 -6.50 -1.92
N ALA A 6 -10.18 -6.58 -2.34
CA ALA A 6 -9.62 -5.76 -3.40
C ALA A 6 -10.37 -5.98 -4.73
N LYS A 7 -10.67 -7.24 -5.08
CA LYS A 7 -11.48 -7.57 -6.25
C LYS A 7 -12.87 -6.94 -6.19
N LYS A 8 -13.55 -7.02 -5.03
CA LYS A 8 -14.88 -6.42 -4.82
C LYS A 8 -14.85 -4.89 -4.94
N ILE A 9 -13.81 -4.24 -4.42
CA ILE A 9 -13.61 -2.79 -4.57
C ILE A 9 -13.36 -2.45 -6.04
N ASN A 10 -12.50 -3.21 -6.73
CA ASN A 10 -12.19 -3.02 -8.14
C ASN A 10 -13.45 -3.15 -9.02
N GLU A 11 -14.30 -4.15 -8.76
CA GLU A 11 -15.59 -4.33 -9.45
C GLU A 11 -16.53 -3.13 -9.25
N ILE A 12 -16.57 -2.54 -8.05
CA ILE A 12 -17.36 -1.33 -7.76
C ILE A 12 -16.79 -0.11 -8.51
N LEU A 13 -15.46 0.01 -8.59
CA LEU A 13 -14.79 1.12 -9.31
C LEU A 13 -14.95 1.01 -10.83
N ILE A 14 -14.91 -0.20 -11.39
CA ILE A 14 -15.20 -0.47 -12.79
C ILE A 14 -16.67 -0.20 -13.10
N GLN A 15 -17.60 -0.59 -12.22
CA GLN A 15 -19.03 -0.28 -12.38
C GLN A 15 -19.33 1.22 -12.39
N LYS A 16 -18.58 2.01 -11.60
CA LYS A 16 -18.68 3.48 -11.60
C LYS A 16 -17.98 4.14 -12.79
N GLY A 17 -17.33 3.38 -13.67
CA GLY A 17 -16.61 3.90 -14.84
C GLY A 17 -15.36 4.74 -14.49
N ILE A 18 -14.88 4.66 -13.24
CA ILE A 18 -13.71 5.42 -12.77
C ILE A 18 -12.41 4.70 -13.19
N VAL A 19 -12.46 3.38 -13.38
CA VAL A 19 -11.32 2.53 -13.73
C VAL A 19 -11.60 1.77 -15.01
N GLN A 20 -10.71 1.93 -16.00
CA GLN A 20 -10.74 1.16 -17.25
C GLN A 20 -10.25 -0.28 -16.99
N LYS A 21 -10.79 -1.26 -17.73
CA LYS A 21 -10.50 -2.68 -17.51
C LYS A 21 -9.02 -3.02 -17.67
N GLU A 22 -8.30 -2.25 -18.47
CA GLU A 22 -6.87 -2.42 -18.74
C GLU A 22 -6.00 -2.09 -17.51
N ASP A 23 -6.45 -1.15 -16.67
CA ASP A 23 -5.74 -0.74 -15.44
C ASP A 23 -6.24 -1.47 -14.19
N ALA A 24 -7.23 -2.35 -14.34
CA ALA A 24 -7.88 -3.04 -13.23
C ALA A 24 -6.90 -3.85 -12.36
N GLU A 25 -5.89 -4.48 -12.96
CA GLU A 25 -4.83 -5.19 -12.21
C GLU A 25 -3.94 -4.23 -11.41
N LEU A 26 -3.60 -3.07 -11.99
CA LEU A 26 -2.80 -2.05 -11.31
C LEU A 26 -3.57 -1.44 -10.13
N TYR A 27 -4.86 -1.16 -10.31
CA TYR A 27 -5.73 -0.69 -9.23
C TYR A 27 -5.91 -1.76 -8.15
N GLN A 28 -6.09 -3.02 -8.52
CA GLN A 28 -6.17 -4.12 -7.55
C GLN A 28 -4.87 -4.22 -6.73
N TYR A 29 -3.71 -4.18 -7.38
CA TYR A 29 -2.41 -4.19 -6.71
C TYR A 29 -2.22 -2.97 -5.81
N GLY A 30 -2.64 -1.79 -6.25
CA GLY A 30 -2.61 -0.56 -5.47
C GLY A 30 -3.50 -0.65 -4.22
N ILE A 31 -4.71 -1.20 -4.35
CA ILE A 31 -5.64 -1.41 -3.24
C ILE A 31 -5.08 -2.43 -2.25
N GLU A 32 -4.56 -3.57 -2.72
CA GLU A 32 -3.97 -4.59 -1.84
C GLU A 32 -2.78 -4.04 -1.05
N ASN A 33 -1.85 -3.35 -1.71
CA ASN A 33 -0.73 -2.71 -1.04
C ASN A 33 -1.17 -1.57 -0.12
N GLY A 34 -2.15 -0.77 -0.53
CA GLY A 34 -2.71 0.30 0.27
C GLY A 34 -3.30 -0.21 1.59
N ILE A 35 -4.07 -1.30 1.54
CA ILE A 35 -4.63 -1.94 2.74
C ILE A 35 -3.50 -2.43 3.67
N VAL A 36 -2.48 -3.08 3.13
CA VAL A 36 -1.36 -3.60 3.93
C VAL A 36 -0.56 -2.45 4.57
N VAL A 37 -0.25 -1.40 3.82
CA VAL A 37 0.48 -0.24 4.33
C VAL A 37 -0.34 0.49 5.40
N ALA A 38 -1.64 0.70 5.17
CA ALA A 38 -2.52 1.32 6.15
C ALA A 38 -2.61 0.49 7.44
N GLY A 39 -2.76 -0.84 7.33
CA GLY A 39 -2.74 -1.75 8.48
C GLY A 39 -1.44 -1.68 9.27
N ASN A 40 -0.30 -1.66 8.59
CA ASN A 40 1.01 -1.54 9.22
C ASN A 40 1.20 -0.17 9.90
N LEU A 41 0.70 0.91 9.30
CA LEU A 41 0.76 2.26 9.89
C LEU A 41 -0.06 2.32 11.19
N LEU A 42 -1.28 1.77 11.16
CA LEU A 42 -2.17 1.70 12.32
C LEU A 42 -1.54 0.86 13.44
N ALA A 43 -1.03 -0.33 13.10
CA ALA A 43 -0.36 -1.19 14.08
C ALA A 43 0.85 -0.50 14.70
N SER A 44 1.70 0.14 13.88
CA SER A 44 2.87 0.88 14.36
C SER A 44 2.46 2.02 15.30
N GLY A 45 1.41 2.78 14.96
CA GLY A 45 0.87 3.84 15.82
C GLY A 45 0.37 3.31 17.17
N ILE A 46 -0.38 2.19 17.16
CA ILE A 46 -0.84 1.52 18.39
C ILE A 46 0.35 1.09 19.24
N PHE A 47 1.38 0.45 18.64
CA PHE A 47 2.60 0.08 19.36
C PHE A 47 3.31 1.30 19.95
N GLY A 48 3.39 2.41 19.24
CA GLY A 48 4.00 3.65 19.73
C GLY A 48 3.29 4.23 20.94
N ILE A 49 1.95 4.18 20.95
CA ILE A 49 1.13 4.62 22.08
C ILE A 49 1.29 3.67 23.26
N VAL A 50 1.15 2.36 23.05
CA VAL A 50 1.23 1.33 24.10
C VAL A 50 2.60 1.31 24.77
N THR A 51 3.68 1.50 24.00
CA THR A 51 5.05 1.54 24.54
C THR A 51 5.43 2.89 25.15
N GLY A 52 4.57 3.91 25.04
CA GLY A 52 4.83 5.26 25.52
C GLY A 52 5.97 5.97 24.79
N ARG A 53 6.37 5.47 23.60
CA ARG A 53 7.51 5.98 22.81
C ARG A 53 7.10 6.32 21.37
N PRO A 54 6.13 7.21 21.15
CA PRO A 54 5.68 7.56 19.80
C PRO A 54 6.79 8.16 18.94
N GLY A 55 7.76 8.88 19.53
CA GLY A 55 8.89 9.46 18.81
C GLY A 55 9.81 8.42 18.15
N LEU A 56 10.06 7.29 18.83
CA LEU A 56 10.93 6.22 18.30
C LEU A 56 10.24 5.49 17.14
N VAL A 57 8.92 5.29 17.25
CA VAL A 57 8.09 4.77 16.16
C VAL A 57 8.06 5.73 14.97
N LEU A 58 7.99 7.05 15.20
CA LEU A 58 8.00 8.03 14.13
C LEU A 58 9.30 8.01 13.33
N VAL A 59 10.44 7.95 14.03
CA VAL A 59 11.77 7.80 13.41
C VAL A 59 11.85 6.49 12.64
N PHE A 60 11.40 5.37 13.23
CA PHE A 60 11.34 4.08 12.54
C PHE A 60 10.49 4.15 11.26
N LEU A 61 9.31 4.76 11.32
CA LEU A 61 8.43 4.90 10.17
C LEU A 61 9.04 5.73 9.04
N LEU A 62 9.79 6.79 9.36
CA LEU A 62 10.50 7.60 8.37
C LEU A 62 11.52 6.75 7.59
N PHE A 63 12.40 6.04 8.29
CA PHE A 63 13.39 5.18 7.65
C PHE A 63 12.75 3.99 6.93
N TYR A 64 11.73 3.38 7.54
CA TYR A 64 10.98 2.29 6.94
C TYR A 64 10.28 2.71 5.64
N ALA A 65 9.69 3.91 5.58
CA ALA A 65 9.06 4.44 4.39
C ALA A 65 10.08 4.62 3.25
N SER A 66 11.26 5.17 3.55
CA SER A 66 12.36 5.28 2.58
C SER A 66 12.81 3.90 2.10
N LEU A 67 13.11 2.98 3.02
CA LEU A 67 13.52 1.61 2.68
C LEU A 67 12.47 0.88 1.84
N ARG A 68 11.18 1.05 2.16
CA ARG A 68 10.09 0.41 1.41
C ARG A 68 9.93 1.00 0.00
N SER A 69 10.12 2.31 -0.19
CA SER A 69 10.14 2.90 -1.53
C SER A 69 11.25 2.32 -2.40
N TYR A 70 12.46 2.14 -1.84
CA TYR A 70 13.58 1.56 -2.60
C TYR A 70 13.43 0.05 -2.83
N SER A 71 12.92 -0.70 -1.84
CA SER A 71 12.70 -2.15 -1.96
C SER A 71 11.51 -2.54 -2.85
N GLY A 72 10.59 -1.60 -3.13
CA GLY A 72 9.52 -1.78 -4.11
C GLY A 72 9.88 -1.33 -5.53
N GLY A 73 11.03 -0.67 -5.70
CA GLY A 73 11.43 0.03 -6.91
C GLY A 73 12.43 -0.75 -7.77
N SER A 74 11.98 -1.81 -8.42
CA SER A 74 12.53 -2.25 -9.71
C SER A 74 11.45 -3.00 -10.50
N HIS A 75 10.35 -2.31 -10.80
CA HIS A 75 9.50 -2.67 -11.95
C HIS A 75 9.73 -1.69 -13.12
N CYS A 76 10.96 -1.19 -13.25
CA CYS A 76 11.42 -0.68 -14.53
C CYS A 76 11.74 -1.89 -15.41
N LYS A 77 10.76 -2.38 -16.19
CA LYS A 77 11.16 -2.71 -17.57
C LYS A 77 11.72 -1.40 -18.11
N SER A 78 13.05 -1.33 -18.16
CA SER A 78 13.77 -0.34 -18.94
C SER A 78 13.05 -0.21 -20.27
N ARG A 79 12.31 0.89 -20.47
CA ARG A 79 11.85 1.33 -21.78
C ARG A 79 12.94 2.23 -22.38
N ILE A 80 14.17 1.75 -22.26
CA ILE A 80 15.38 2.31 -22.85
C ILE A 80 16.05 1.10 -23.52
N GLY A 81 15.95 1.04 -24.85
CA GLY A 81 16.56 0.04 -25.73
C GLY A 81 15.57 -0.96 -26.29
#